data_AF-A0A2M8UY65-F1
#
_entry.id   AF-A0A2M8UY65-F1
#
_cell.length_a   1.000
_cell.length_b   1.000
_cell.length_c   1.000
_cell.angle_alpha   90.00
_cell.angle_beta   90.00
_cell.angle_gamma   90.00
#
_symmetry.space_group_name_H-M   'P 1'
#
loop_
_entity.id
_entity.type
_entity.pdbx_description
1 polymer ?
#
loop_
_entity_poly.entity_id
_entity_poly.type
_entity_poly.pdbx_seq_one_letter_code
_entity_poly.pdbx_strand_id
1 'polypeptide(L)'
;MDRPTFRREFLHPRHWPLWLGLGVLWLVVQLPYPALLGLGRALGALMYRAVGSRRAIAARNLELCFPELSAAERKRLLKENFASTGIAFFEMAMSWWWPKARLARLAHIEGIEHLKKAEAEGKGVILMAMHFTTLEIGAALLGQVQTIDGMYREHDNPVFDFVQRTGRERHNADATAIEREDVRAMLKVLRAGRAIWYAPDQDYGAKQSLFVPLFGIQAATVTATTKFARLGRALVLPFTQSRLADGSGYRLTIHPPLEDFPGESEEADCIRINQWVESEIRRQPEQYLWAHRRFKSRPEGEPKLYDKKK
;
A
#
# COMPACT_ATOMS: atom_id res chain seq x y z
N MET A 1 12.01 10.93 -11.61
CA MET A 1 11.27 11.13 -12.87
C MET A 1 10.85 12.59 -12.99
N ASP A 2 10.69 13.12 -14.21
CA ASP A 2 10.17 14.47 -14.41
C ASP A 2 8.71 14.59 -13.93
N ARG A 3 8.29 15.79 -13.52
CA ARG A 3 6.90 16.07 -13.11
C ARG A 3 5.92 15.79 -14.26
N PRO A 4 4.70 15.29 -13.97
CA PRO A 4 3.71 15.01 -15.01
C PRO A 4 3.25 16.32 -15.66
N THR A 5 3.45 16.43 -16.97
CA THR A 5 2.97 17.58 -17.78
C THR A 5 1.82 17.15 -18.67
N PHE A 6 0.80 18.00 -18.79
CA PHE A 6 -0.29 17.75 -19.72
C PHE A 6 0.22 17.73 -21.17
N ARG A 7 -0.19 16.73 -21.95
CA ARG A 7 0.18 16.59 -23.37
C ARG A 7 -1.08 16.63 -24.22
N ARG A 8 -1.01 17.27 -25.39
CA ARG A 8 -2.15 17.38 -26.33
C ARG A 8 -2.70 16.02 -26.76
N GLU A 9 -1.85 14.98 -26.80
CA GLU A 9 -2.25 13.60 -27.08
C GLU A 9 -3.33 13.06 -26.12
N PHE A 10 -3.40 13.60 -24.90
CA PHE A 10 -4.39 13.19 -23.90
C PHE A 10 -5.82 13.58 -24.29
N LEU A 11 -5.99 14.53 -25.22
CA LEU A 11 -7.30 14.95 -25.74
C LEU A 11 -7.82 14.06 -26.88
N HIS A 12 -7.01 13.12 -27.36
CA HIS A 12 -7.40 12.23 -28.46
C HIS A 12 -8.70 11.47 -28.12
N PRO A 13 -9.67 11.32 -29.05
CA PRO A 13 -10.97 10.69 -28.79
C PRO A 13 -10.93 9.33 -28.11
N ARG A 14 -9.87 8.54 -28.36
CA ARG A 14 -9.60 7.26 -27.67
C ARG A 14 -9.60 7.35 -26.14
N HIS A 15 -9.31 8.53 -25.57
CA HIS A 15 -9.26 8.77 -24.13
C HIS A 15 -10.55 9.39 -23.56
N TRP A 16 -11.51 9.80 -24.39
CA TRP A 16 -12.74 10.45 -23.91
C TRP A 16 -13.55 9.60 -22.93
N PRO A 17 -13.71 8.26 -23.10
CA PRO A 17 -14.40 7.46 -22.10
C PRO A 17 -13.73 7.49 -20.73
N LEU A 18 -12.39 7.50 -20.70
CA LEU A 18 -11.63 7.61 -19.45
C LEU A 18 -11.79 8.99 -18.82
N TRP A 19 -11.70 10.07 -19.60
CA TRP A 19 -11.95 11.43 -19.11
C TRP A 19 -13.35 11.60 -18.56
N LEU A 20 -14.37 11.05 -19.24
CA LEU A 20 -15.75 11.07 -18.76
C LEU A 20 -15.87 10.31 -17.43
N GLY A 21 -15.29 9.11 -17.33
CA GLY A 21 -15.29 8.33 -16.10
C GLY A 21 -14.59 9.05 -14.94
N LEU A 22 -13.44 9.68 -15.20
CA LEU A 22 -12.71 10.50 -14.22
C LEU A 22 -13.50 11.75 -13.83
N GLY A 23 -14.19 12.39 -14.77
CA GLY A 23 -15.05 13.55 -14.51
C GLY A 23 -16.26 13.19 -13.63
N VAL A 24 -16.92 12.06 -13.91
CA VAL A 24 -18.00 11.54 -13.06
C VAL A 24 -17.46 11.20 -11.66
N LEU A 25 -16.31 10.52 -11.58
CA LEU A 25 -15.70 10.19 -10.29
C LEU A 25 -15.32 11.45 -9.51
N TRP A 26 -14.81 12.48 -10.19
CA TRP A 26 -14.51 13.77 -9.59
C TRP A 26 -15.75 14.45 -9.04
N LEU A 27 -16.89 14.40 -9.75
CA LEU A 27 -18.17 14.92 -9.25
C LEU A 27 -18.65 14.15 -8.02
N VAL A 28 -18.61 12.81 -8.06
CA VAL A 28 -19.02 11.95 -6.95
C VAL A 28 -18.17 12.20 -5.73
N VAL A 29 -16.85 12.36 -5.89
CA VAL A 29 -15.97 12.55 -4.74
C VAL A 29 -16.18 13.89 -4.04
N GLN A 30 -16.89 14.87 -4.62
CA GLN A 30 -17.20 16.12 -3.91
C GLN A 30 -18.13 15.91 -2.71
N LEU A 31 -18.89 14.81 -2.69
CA LEU A 31 -19.82 14.45 -1.61
C LEU A 31 -19.15 14.39 -0.22
N PRO A 32 -19.93 14.56 0.88
CA PRO A 32 -19.41 14.43 2.23
C PRO A 32 -18.78 13.06 2.51
N TYR A 33 -17.79 13.02 3.41
CA TYR A 33 -17.04 11.80 3.75
C TYR A 33 -17.94 10.59 4.09
N PRO A 34 -18.98 10.70 4.95
CA PRO A 34 -19.83 9.55 5.27
C PRO A 34 -20.59 8.99 4.06
N ALA A 35 -20.98 9.85 3.12
CA ALA A 35 -21.65 9.41 1.90
C ALA A 35 -20.70 8.59 1.02
N LEU A 36 -19.44 9.01 0.91
CA LEU A 36 -18.41 8.25 0.17
C LEU A 36 -18.10 6.90 0.84
N LEU A 37 -18.08 6.84 2.17
CA LEU A 37 -17.96 5.56 2.89
C LEU A 37 -19.14 4.64 2.56
N GLY A 38 -20.38 5.16 2.58
CA GLY A 38 -21.57 4.40 2.22
C GLY A 38 -21.55 3.88 0.78
N LEU A 39 -21.21 4.75 -0.18
CA LEU A 39 -21.02 4.37 -1.60
C LEU A 39 -19.91 3.34 -1.76
N GLY A 40 -18.81 3.47 -1.02
CA GLY A 40 -17.72 2.52 -0.98
C GLY A 40 -18.16 1.13 -0.51
N ARG A 41 -18.94 1.05 0.58
CA ARG A 41 -19.49 -0.23 1.06
C ARG A 41 -20.43 -0.85 0.03
N ALA A 42 -21.28 -0.05 -0.62
CA ALA A 42 -22.18 -0.52 -1.68
C ALA A 42 -21.40 -1.05 -2.90
N LEU A 43 -20.37 -0.32 -3.35
CA LEU A 43 -19.47 -0.76 -4.42
C LEU A 43 -18.76 -2.06 -4.04
N GLY A 44 -18.27 -2.17 -2.80
CA GLY A 44 -17.66 -3.39 -2.28
C GLY A 44 -18.60 -4.59 -2.30
N ALA A 45 -19.87 -4.40 -1.91
CA ALA A 45 -20.90 -5.44 -1.98
C ALA A 45 -21.18 -5.89 -3.43
N LEU A 46 -21.19 -4.95 -4.38
CA LEU A 46 -21.30 -5.27 -5.80
C LEU A 46 -20.08 -6.06 -6.30
N MET A 47 -18.87 -5.60 -5.97
CA MET A 47 -17.61 -6.28 -6.34
C MET A 47 -17.55 -7.70 -5.78
N TYR A 48 -18.05 -7.92 -4.55
CA TYR A 48 -18.14 -9.24 -3.94
C TYR A 48 -19.00 -10.21 -4.76
N ARG A 49 -20.02 -9.69 -5.46
CA ARG A 49 -20.90 -10.49 -6.33
C ARG A 49 -20.32 -10.66 -7.73
N ALA A 50 -19.72 -9.62 -8.29
CA ALA A 50 -19.28 -9.58 -9.68
C ALA A 50 -17.87 -10.14 -9.94
N VAL A 51 -16.92 -9.97 -9.00
CA VAL A 51 -15.49 -10.26 -9.24
C VAL A 51 -15.09 -11.59 -8.61
N GLY A 52 -15.66 -12.69 -9.14
CA GLY A 52 -15.52 -14.04 -8.58
C GLY A 52 -14.06 -14.51 -8.41
N SER A 53 -13.17 -14.18 -9.34
CA SER A 53 -11.76 -14.60 -9.28
C SER A 53 -10.99 -13.93 -8.14
N ARG A 54 -11.19 -12.62 -7.91
CA ARG A 54 -10.57 -11.89 -6.80
C ARG A 54 -11.16 -12.32 -5.47
N ARG A 55 -12.47 -12.60 -5.43
CA ARG A 55 -13.13 -13.16 -4.24
C ARG A 55 -12.55 -14.51 -3.85
N ALA A 56 -12.31 -15.40 -4.82
CA ALA A 56 -11.72 -16.70 -4.55
C ALA A 56 -10.29 -16.60 -3.98
N ILE A 57 -9.46 -15.70 -4.52
CA ILE A 57 -8.10 -15.45 -4.00
C ILE A 57 -8.16 -14.94 -2.55
N ALA A 58 -8.99 -13.92 -2.29
CA ALA A 58 -9.14 -13.35 -0.95
C ALA A 58 -9.68 -14.38 0.05
N ALA A 59 -10.70 -15.14 -0.34
CA ALA A 59 -11.25 -16.22 0.49
C ALA A 59 -10.18 -17.27 0.84
N ARG A 60 -9.37 -17.68 -0.15
CA ARG A 60 -8.29 -18.64 0.05
C ARG A 60 -7.21 -18.12 0.98
N ASN A 61 -6.81 -16.85 0.84
CA ASN A 61 -5.85 -16.27 1.77
C ASN A 61 -6.40 -16.20 3.20
N LEU A 62 -7.67 -15.83 3.38
CA LEU A 62 -8.28 -15.81 4.71
C LEU A 62 -8.40 -17.21 5.33
N GLU A 63 -8.66 -18.23 4.54
CA GLU A 63 -8.65 -19.62 4.98
C GLU A 63 -7.26 -20.07 5.45
N LEU A 64 -6.23 -19.69 4.70
CA LEU A 64 -4.84 -20.00 4.99
C LEU A 64 -4.30 -19.27 6.22
N CYS A 65 -4.59 -17.98 6.35
CA CYS A 65 -4.06 -17.12 7.41
C CYS A 65 -4.88 -17.17 8.70
N PHE A 66 -6.17 -17.52 8.63
CA PHE A 66 -7.06 -17.59 9.79
C PHE A 66 -7.78 -18.96 9.88
N PRO A 67 -7.04 -20.08 10.00
CA PRO A 67 -7.64 -21.40 10.16
C PRO A 67 -8.50 -21.51 11.42
N GLU A 68 -8.20 -20.74 12.46
CA GLU A 68 -8.90 -20.67 13.74
C GLU A 68 -10.33 -20.12 13.65
N LEU A 69 -10.62 -19.32 12.62
CA LEU A 69 -11.97 -18.77 12.42
C LEU A 69 -12.90 -19.82 11.80
N SER A 70 -14.17 -19.80 12.18
CA SER A 70 -15.17 -20.61 11.48
C SER A 70 -15.37 -20.14 10.03
N ALA A 71 -15.95 -21.00 9.18
CA ALA A 71 -16.28 -20.63 7.81
C ALA A 71 -17.24 -19.41 7.73
N ALA A 72 -18.14 -19.26 8.71
CA ALA A 72 -19.06 -18.12 8.79
C ALA A 72 -18.31 -16.81 9.13
N GLU A 73 -17.37 -16.87 10.07
CA GLU A 73 -16.55 -15.71 10.45
C GLU A 73 -15.62 -15.28 9.31
N ARG A 74 -14.94 -16.23 8.64
CA ARG A 74 -14.14 -15.92 7.44
C ARG A 74 -14.97 -15.29 6.34
N LYS A 75 -16.21 -15.75 6.12
CA LYS A 75 -17.14 -15.17 5.15
C LYS A 75 -17.56 -13.75 5.54
N ARG A 76 -17.78 -13.47 6.82
CA ARG A 76 -18.07 -12.11 7.31
C ARG A 76 -16.88 -11.18 7.09
N LEU A 77 -15.68 -11.62 7.48
CA LEU A 77 -14.43 -10.90 7.27
C LEU A 77 -14.18 -10.60 5.78
N LEU A 78 -14.42 -11.58 4.91
CA LEU A 78 -14.31 -11.41 3.46
C LEU A 78 -15.26 -10.32 2.93
N LYS A 79 -16.50 -10.25 3.42
CA LYS A 79 -17.44 -9.19 3.03
C LYS A 79 -16.98 -7.81 3.50
N GLU A 80 -16.49 -7.71 4.74
CA GLU A 80 -15.92 -6.46 5.26
C GLU A 80 -14.67 -6.04 4.47
N ASN A 81 -13.85 -7.00 4.02
CA ASN A 81 -12.71 -6.70 3.17
C ASN A 81 -13.09 -6.17 1.80
N PHE A 82 -14.14 -6.72 1.19
CA PHE A 82 -14.68 -6.18 -0.04
C PHE A 82 -15.30 -4.79 0.15
N ALA A 83 -15.98 -4.55 1.28
CA ALA A 83 -16.45 -3.23 1.65
C ALA A 83 -15.28 -2.24 1.78
N SER A 84 -14.19 -2.63 2.46
CA SER A 84 -12.97 -1.81 2.58
C SER A 84 -12.32 -1.53 1.22
N THR A 85 -12.32 -2.50 0.31
CA THR A 85 -11.80 -2.35 -1.05
C THR A 85 -12.65 -1.37 -1.88
N GLY A 86 -13.97 -1.43 -1.74
CA GLY A 86 -14.87 -0.47 -2.40
C GLY A 86 -14.72 0.95 -1.85
N ILE A 87 -14.49 1.10 -0.53
CA ILE A 87 -14.15 2.39 0.07
C ILE A 87 -12.81 2.91 -0.46
N ALA A 88 -11.79 2.04 -0.58
CA ALA A 88 -10.47 2.40 -1.09
C ALA A 88 -10.49 3.06 -2.48
N PHE A 89 -11.44 2.66 -3.33
CA PHE A 89 -11.65 3.31 -4.62
C PHE A 89 -12.00 4.80 -4.50
N PHE A 90 -12.87 5.14 -3.54
CA PHE A 90 -13.21 6.54 -3.26
C PHE A 90 -12.09 7.24 -2.48
N GLU A 91 -11.37 6.55 -1.61
CA GLU A 91 -10.19 7.08 -0.90
C GLU A 91 -9.08 7.49 -1.86
N MET A 92 -8.84 6.71 -2.91
CA MET A 92 -7.94 7.07 -4.00
C MET A 92 -8.40 8.37 -4.69
N ALA A 93 -9.68 8.46 -5.05
CA ALA A 93 -10.23 9.68 -5.65
C ALA A 93 -10.13 10.90 -4.72
N MET A 94 -10.42 10.72 -3.43
CA MET A 94 -10.29 11.75 -2.40
C MET A 94 -8.84 12.23 -2.34
N SER A 95 -7.90 11.29 -2.32
CA SER A 95 -6.46 11.56 -2.31
C SER A 95 -6.05 12.40 -3.51
N TRP A 96 -6.60 12.17 -4.69
CA TRP A 96 -6.17 12.94 -5.87
C TRP A 96 -6.78 14.34 -5.94
N TRP A 97 -8.04 14.49 -5.54
CA TRP A 97 -8.81 15.68 -5.87
C TRP A 97 -9.23 16.55 -4.69
N TRP A 98 -9.38 16.03 -3.48
CA TRP A 98 -9.79 16.87 -2.35
C TRP A 98 -8.77 17.96 -2.04
N PRO A 99 -9.24 19.14 -1.58
CA PRO A 99 -8.36 20.16 -1.03
C PRO A 99 -7.54 19.61 0.15
N LYS A 100 -6.26 19.99 0.23
CA LYS A 100 -5.36 19.59 1.33
C LYS A 100 -5.98 19.82 2.71
N ALA A 101 -6.49 21.03 2.95
CA ALA A 101 -7.14 21.38 4.21
C ALA A 101 -8.36 20.51 4.57
N ARG A 102 -9.08 19.99 3.56
CA ARG A 102 -10.21 19.06 3.79
C ARG A 102 -9.71 17.67 4.18
N LEU A 103 -8.66 17.18 3.51
CA LEU A 103 -8.03 15.89 3.81
C LEU A 103 -7.36 15.89 5.19
N ALA A 104 -6.62 16.96 5.52
CA ALA A 104 -5.89 17.08 6.79
C ALA A 104 -6.78 16.88 8.03
N ARG A 105 -8.08 17.24 7.96
CA ARG A 105 -9.06 17.04 9.03
C ARG A 105 -9.35 15.57 9.35
N LEU A 106 -8.99 14.65 8.45
CA LEU A 106 -9.17 13.21 8.63
C LEU A 106 -7.90 12.52 9.14
N ALA A 107 -6.79 13.24 9.34
CA ALA A 107 -5.52 12.65 9.72
C ALA A 107 -5.33 12.65 11.25
N HIS A 108 -5.09 11.46 11.82
CA HIS A 108 -4.64 11.28 13.19
C HIS A 108 -3.23 10.67 13.13
N ILE A 109 -2.19 11.50 13.26
CA ILE A 109 -0.80 11.10 13.03
C ILE A 109 -0.10 10.90 14.38
N GLU A 110 0.48 9.72 14.57
CA GLU A 110 1.20 9.30 15.77
C GLU A 110 2.64 8.91 15.39
N GLY A 111 3.63 9.23 16.24
CA GLY A 111 5.02 8.80 16.05
C GLY A 111 5.83 9.58 15.01
N ILE A 112 5.32 10.74 14.54
CA ILE A 112 6.00 11.59 13.55
C ILE A 112 7.40 12.03 14.00
N GLU A 113 7.62 12.10 15.32
CA GLU A 113 8.90 12.38 15.95
C GLU A 113 10.00 11.39 15.55
N HIS A 114 9.67 10.13 15.21
CA HIS A 114 10.66 9.16 14.74
C HIS A 114 11.23 9.54 13.38
N LEU A 115 10.39 10.03 12.46
CA LEU A 115 10.83 10.53 11.16
C LEU A 115 11.64 11.82 11.31
N LYS A 116 11.14 12.76 12.12
CA LYS A 116 11.84 14.03 12.36
C LYS A 116 13.20 13.84 13.01
N LYS A 117 13.32 12.88 13.94
CA LYS A 117 14.60 12.53 14.56
C LYS A 117 15.59 11.97 13.53
N ALA A 118 15.14 11.03 12.70
CA ALA A 118 15.99 10.46 11.65
C ALA A 118 16.47 11.54 10.65
N GLU A 119 15.58 12.44 10.25
CA GLU A 119 15.89 13.58 9.38
C GLU A 119 16.92 14.53 10.03
N ALA A 120 16.73 14.89 11.30
CA ALA A 120 17.67 15.74 12.05
C ALA A 120 19.07 15.10 12.19
N GLU A 121 19.14 13.77 12.26
CA GLU A 121 20.41 13.02 12.31
C GLU A 121 21.00 12.73 10.91
N GLY A 122 20.36 13.20 9.84
CA GLY A 122 20.79 12.95 8.46
C GLY A 122 20.71 11.46 8.06
N LYS A 123 19.85 10.69 8.72
CA LYS A 123 19.66 9.25 8.48
C LYS A 123 18.56 9.04 7.45
N GLY A 124 18.86 8.27 6.41
CA GLY A 124 17.84 7.79 5.48
C GLY A 124 16.82 6.92 6.20
N VAL A 125 15.58 6.91 5.69
CA VAL A 125 14.50 6.09 6.26
C VAL A 125 13.85 5.24 5.19
N ILE A 126 13.69 3.96 5.48
CA ILE A 126 12.76 3.08 4.79
C ILE A 126 11.48 3.09 5.60
N LEU A 127 10.48 3.84 5.15
CA LEU A 127 9.16 3.85 5.75
C LEU A 127 8.44 2.59 5.27
N MET A 128 8.51 1.54 6.09
CA MET A 128 8.03 0.20 5.77
C MET A 128 6.53 0.10 6.01
N ALA A 129 5.77 0.30 4.94
CA ALA A 129 4.33 0.19 4.90
C ALA A 129 3.88 -1.23 4.50
N MET A 130 2.56 -1.43 4.48
CA MET A 130 1.92 -2.61 3.90
C MET A 130 0.83 -2.19 2.91
N HIS A 131 0.45 -3.11 2.03
CA HIS A 131 -0.66 -2.94 1.10
C HIS A 131 -2.00 -3.14 1.82
N PHE A 132 -2.31 -2.25 2.75
CA PHE A 132 -3.69 -2.03 3.18
C PHE A 132 -4.48 -1.28 2.11
N THR A 133 -5.79 -1.47 2.11
CA THR A 133 -6.77 -0.77 1.27
C THR A 133 -6.68 0.75 1.41
N THR A 134 -6.18 1.25 2.55
CA THR A 134 -5.97 2.67 2.87
C THR A 134 -4.63 3.24 2.39
N LEU A 135 -3.83 2.51 1.60
CA LEU A 135 -2.49 2.93 1.18
C LEU A 135 -2.45 4.30 0.48
N GLU A 136 -3.33 4.54 -0.49
CA GLU A 136 -3.34 5.82 -1.24
C GLU A 136 -3.65 7.02 -0.34
N ILE A 137 -4.65 6.88 0.53
CA ILE A 137 -5.06 7.97 1.44
C ILE A 137 -4.04 8.16 2.56
N GLY A 138 -3.43 7.09 3.05
CA GLY A 138 -2.31 7.17 4.00
C GLY A 138 -1.14 7.97 3.43
N ALA A 139 -0.74 7.69 2.19
CA ALA A 139 0.32 8.42 1.50
C ALA A 139 -0.03 9.90 1.28
N ALA A 140 -1.28 10.20 0.90
CA ALA A 140 -1.74 11.58 0.71
C ALA A 140 -1.82 12.38 2.02
N LEU A 141 -2.20 11.74 3.14
CA LEU A 141 -2.29 12.39 4.45
C LEU A 141 -0.91 12.63 5.06
N LEU A 142 -0.04 11.61 5.07
CA LEU A 142 1.32 11.76 5.59
C LEU A 142 2.16 12.70 4.72
N GLY A 143 2.00 12.63 3.40
CA GLY A 143 2.72 13.46 2.44
C GLY A 143 2.50 14.96 2.61
N GLN A 144 1.40 15.38 3.27
CA GLN A 144 1.13 16.78 3.58
C GLN A 144 1.98 17.34 4.73
N VAL A 145 2.57 16.46 5.56
CA VAL A 145 3.35 16.86 6.74
C VAL A 145 4.79 16.38 6.72
N GLN A 146 5.12 15.39 5.87
CA GLN A 146 6.48 14.87 5.72
C GLN A 146 6.79 14.57 4.25
N THR A 147 7.99 14.96 3.81
CA THR A 147 8.53 14.58 2.50
C THR A 147 8.95 13.12 2.48
N ILE A 148 8.33 12.31 1.62
CA ILE A 148 8.62 10.89 1.45
C ILE A 148 8.66 10.59 -0.04
N ASP A 149 9.78 10.07 -0.53
CA ASP A 149 9.93 9.67 -1.92
C ASP A 149 9.20 8.36 -2.19
N GLY A 150 8.43 8.33 -3.29
CA GLY A 150 7.62 7.18 -3.65
C GLY A 150 8.28 6.33 -4.71
N MET A 151 8.32 5.01 -4.50
CA MET A 151 8.54 4.09 -5.62
C MET A 151 7.35 4.14 -6.57
N TYR A 152 7.62 4.30 -7.85
CA TYR A 152 6.62 4.43 -8.89
C TYR A 152 6.84 3.41 -9.99
N ARG A 153 5.74 3.06 -10.65
CA ARG A 153 5.72 2.31 -11.90
C ARG A 153 4.70 3.00 -12.79
N GLU A 154 5.14 3.42 -13.97
CA GLU A 154 4.25 4.03 -14.95
C GLU A 154 3.05 3.14 -15.28
N HIS A 155 1.89 3.78 -15.39
CA HIS A 155 0.66 3.11 -15.79
C HIS A 155 0.57 3.07 -17.32
N ASP A 156 0.22 1.91 -17.89
CA ASP A 156 0.21 1.69 -19.34
C ASP A 156 -0.70 2.68 -20.10
N ASN A 157 -1.75 3.19 -19.44
CA ASN A 157 -2.57 4.29 -19.96
C ASN A 157 -2.01 5.66 -19.53
N PRO A 158 -1.54 6.50 -20.47
CA PRO A 158 -0.84 7.74 -20.16
C PRO A 158 -1.74 8.83 -19.55
N VAL A 159 -3.05 8.82 -19.85
CA VAL A 159 -4.00 9.76 -19.22
C VAL A 159 -4.22 9.41 -17.76
N PHE A 160 -4.38 8.11 -17.47
CA PHE A 160 -4.51 7.65 -16.09
C PHE A 160 -3.23 7.91 -15.29
N ASP A 161 -2.06 7.63 -15.90
CA ASP A 161 -0.75 7.93 -15.32
C ASP A 161 -0.63 9.41 -14.96
N PHE A 162 -0.92 10.30 -15.91
CA PHE A 162 -0.89 11.75 -15.69
C PHE A 162 -1.77 12.18 -14.52
N VAL A 163 -3.02 11.70 -14.45
CA VAL A 163 -3.97 12.06 -13.40
C VAL A 163 -3.53 11.49 -12.04
N GLN A 164 -3.10 10.24 -11.98
CA GLN A 164 -2.60 9.61 -10.76
C GLN A 164 -1.37 10.34 -10.21
N ARG A 165 -0.37 10.59 -11.07
CA ARG A 165 0.85 11.30 -10.65
C ARG A 165 0.55 12.71 -10.19
N THR A 166 -0.26 13.46 -10.93
CA THR A 166 -0.68 14.81 -10.54
C THR A 166 -1.38 14.80 -9.18
N GLY A 167 -2.27 13.82 -8.96
CA GLY A 167 -2.99 13.64 -7.70
C GLY A 167 -2.12 13.24 -6.51
N ARG A 168 -1.09 12.40 -6.71
CA ARG A 168 -0.15 12.01 -5.64
C ARG A 168 0.85 13.11 -5.32
N GLU A 169 1.44 13.70 -6.35
CA GLU A 169 2.54 14.67 -6.22
C GLU A 169 2.09 16.02 -5.66
N ARG A 170 0.81 16.39 -5.79
CA ARG A 170 0.32 17.65 -5.19
C ARG A 170 0.45 17.70 -3.68
N HIS A 171 0.43 16.55 -2.99
CA HIS A 171 0.53 16.50 -1.52
C HIS A 171 1.96 16.66 -1.05
N ASN A 172 2.93 16.29 -1.89
CA ASN A 172 4.33 16.26 -1.55
C ASN A 172 5.18 16.84 -2.68
N ALA A 173 5.31 18.17 -2.69
CA ALA A 173 5.95 18.92 -3.78
C ALA A 173 7.47 18.70 -3.86
N ASP A 174 8.08 18.15 -2.81
CA ASP A 174 9.51 17.84 -2.75
C ASP A 174 9.79 16.34 -2.90
N ALA A 175 8.74 15.51 -2.98
CA ALA A 175 8.88 14.08 -3.25
C ALA A 175 9.21 13.83 -4.71
N THR A 176 10.10 12.88 -4.92
CA THR A 176 10.51 12.34 -6.20
C THR A 176 9.85 10.97 -6.40
N ALA A 177 9.24 10.78 -7.57
CA ALA A 177 8.89 9.44 -8.04
C ALA A 177 10.16 8.76 -8.54
N ILE A 178 10.51 7.64 -7.90
CA ILE A 178 11.67 6.80 -8.24
C ILE A 178 11.14 5.55 -8.91
N GLU A 179 11.62 5.23 -10.11
CA GLU A 179 11.25 3.98 -10.76
C GLU A 179 11.60 2.78 -9.87
N ARG A 180 10.65 1.87 -9.67
CA ARG A 180 10.82 0.73 -8.76
C ARG A 180 12.04 -0.14 -9.10
N GLU A 181 12.43 -0.17 -10.37
CA GLU A 181 13.58 -0.95 -10.85
C GLU A 181 14.92 -0.21 -10.67
N ASP A 182 14.89 1.10 -10.37
CA ASP A 182 16.09 1.92 -10.15
C ASP A 182 16.58 1.83 -8.70
N VAL A 183 17.15 0.68 -8.38
CA VAL A 183 17.80 0.40 -7.09
C VAL A 183 18.90 1.42 -6.76
N ARG A 184 19.63 1.92 -7.76
CA ARG A 184 20.72 2.88 -7.54
C ARG A 184 20.18 4.23 -7.09
N ALA A 185 19.12 4.73 -7.72
CA ALA A 185 18.46 5.96 -7.30
C ALA A 185 17.90 5.86 -5.89
N MET A 186 17.26 4.73 -5.53
CA MET A 186 16.77 4.51 -4.17
C MET A 186 17.89 4.56 -3.13
N LEU A 187 19.02 3.88 -3.38
CA LEU A 187 20.17 3.93 -2.49
C LEU A 187 20.78 5.34 -2.36
N LYS A 188 20.79 6.11 -3.45
CA LYS A 188 21.26 7.50 -3.43
C LYS A 188 20.37 8.38 -2.55
N VAL A 189 19.05 8.24 -2.66
CA VAL A 189 18.07 8.98 -1.85
C VAL A 189 18.21 8.65 -0.36
N LEU A 190 18.32 7.36 -0.02
CA LEU A 190 18.55 6.92 1.36
C LEU A 190 19.85 7.48 1.94
N ARG A 191 20.95 7.41 1.18
CA ARG A 191 22.25 7.96 1.62
C ARG A 191 22.26 9.49 1.75
N ALA A 192 21.32 10.17 1.13
CA ALA A 192 21.12 11.61 1.26
C ALA A 192 20.26 11.99 2.48
N GLY A 193 19.93 11.04 3.36
CA GLY A 193 19.15 11.32 4.57
C GLY A 193 17.63 11.38 4.33
N ARG A 194 17.15 10.98 3.15
CA ARG A 194 15.72 11.08 2.79
C ARG A 194 14.95 9.80 3.09
N ALA A 195 13.64 9.94 3.24
CA ALA A 195 12.72 8.83 3.46
C ALA A 195 12.16 8.28 2.14
N ILE A 196 12.12 6.96 1.98
CA ILE A 196 11.41 6.29 0.89
C ILE A 196 10.23 5.49 1.43
N TRP A 197 9.12 5.47 0.69
CA TRP A 197 7.98 4.60 0.97
C TRP A 197 8.21 3.21 0.38
N TYR A 198 8.14 2.16 1.19
CA TYR A 198 8.43 0.80 0.75
C TYR A 198 7.50 -0.24 1.41
N ALA A 199 7.03 -1.23 0.63
CA ALA A 199 6.10 -2.26 1.10
C ALA A 199 6.56 -3.68 0.68
N PRO A 200 7.05 -4.51 1.63
CA PRO A 200 7.61 -5.85 1.35
C PRO A 200 6.58 -6.99 1.31
N ASP A 201 5.31 -6.72 1.60
CA ASP A 201 4.26 -7.72 1.87
C ASP A 201 3.67 -8.39 0.62
N GLN A 202 4.26 -8.18 -0.56
CA GLN A 202 3.85 -8.84 -1.80
C GLN A 202 4.81 -9.95 -2.26
N ASP A 203 4.26 -10.84 -3.06
CA ASP A 203 4.98 -11.94 -3.70
C ASP A 203 5.56 -11.49 -5.06
N TYR A 204 6.88 -11.30 -5.08
CA TYR A 204 7.69 -10.93 -6.23
C TYR A 204 8.40 -12.12 -6.92
N GLY A 205 8.05 -13.35 -6.53
CA GLY A 205 8.64 -14.56 -7.09
C GLY A 205 9.91 -15.05 -6.38
N ALA A 206 10.27 -16.30 -6.65
CA ALA A 206 11.36 -17.00 -5.96
C ALA A 206 12.76 -16.40 -6.22
N LYS A 207 13.00 -15.79 -7.39
CA LYS A 207 14.34 -15.30 -7.78
C LYS A 207 14.91 -14.20 -6.87
N GLN A 208 14.04 -13.42 -6.23
CA GLN A 208 14.42 -12.25 -5.43
C GLN A 208 14.01 -12.41 -3.96
N SER A 209 13.61 -13.62 -3.57
CA SER A 209 12.95 -13.88 -2.30
C SER A 209 13.56 -15.07 -1.58
N LEU A 210 13.52 -15.04 -0.26
CA LEU A 210 13.67 -16.22 0.57
C LEU A 210 12.28 -16.78 0.90
N PHE A 211 12.20 -18.08 1.15
CA PHE A 211 10.99 -18.71 1.67
C PHE A 211 11.07 -18.73 3.18
N VAL A 212 10.36 -17.82 3.83
CA VAL A 212 10.27 -17.76 5.31
C VAL A 212 8.80 -17.77 5.76
N PRO A 213 8.49 -18.16 6.99
CA PRO A 213 7.11 -18.27 7.46
C PRO A 213 6.37 -16.93 7.47
N LEU A 214 5.10 -16.94 7.08
CA LEU A 214 4.10 -15.88 7.27
C LEU A 214 2.76 -16.58 7.52
N PHE A 215 2.14 -16.39 8.68
CA PHE A 215 1.00 -17.20 9.15
C PHE A 215 1.30 -18.71 9.13
N GLY A 216 2.53 -19.09 9.48
CA GLY A 216 3.00 -20.48 9.45
C GLY A 216 3.22 -21.07 8.03
N ILE A 217 3.01 -20.28 6.97
CA ILE A 217 3.13 -20.74 5.59
C ILE A 217 4.43 -20.19 4.99
N GLN A 218 5.19 -21.03 4.28
CA GLN A 218 6.35 -20.56 3.53
C GLN A 218 5.95 -19.56 2.45
N ALA A 219 6.37 -18.31 2.62
CA ALA A 219 6.04 -17.21 1.74
C ALA A 219 7.31 -16.67 1.08
N ALA A 220 7.27 -16.46 -0.24
CA ALA A 220 8.30 -15.72 -0.94
C ALA A 220 8.35 -14.29 -0.38
N THR A 221 9.41 -13.97 0.35
CA THR A 221 9.63 -12.71 1.05
C THR A 221 10.91 -12.08 0.52
N VAL A 222 10.79 -10.86 0.02
CA VAL A 222 11.91 -10.17 -0.65
C VAL A 222 12.97 -9.73 0.34
N THR A 223 14.24 -9.90 -0.03
CA THR A 223 15.38 -9.45 0.80
C THR A 223 15.78 -8.00 0.56
N ALA A 224 15.01 -7.29 -0.29
CA ALA A 224 15.28 -5.91 -0.66
C ALA A 224 15.25 -4.94 0.53
N THR A 225 14.41 -5.17 1.56
CA THR A 225 14.39 -4.35 2.78
C THR A 225 15.75 -4.35 3.48
N THR A 226 16.32 -5.54 3.71
CA THR A 226 17.66 -5.74 4.29
C THR A 226 18.73 -5.05 3.46
N LYS A 227 18.66 -5.23 2.13
CA LYS A 227 19.63 -4.64 1.20
C LYS A 227 19.57 -3.11 1.19
N PHE A 228 18.38 -2.52 1.16
CA PHE A 228 18.21 -1.07 1.20
C PHE A 228 18.68 -0.50 2.53
N ALA A 229 18.34 -1.13 3.66
CA ALA A 229 18.77 -0.67 4.97
C ALA A 229 20.31 -0.71 5.09
N ARG A 230 20.93 -1.83 4.71
CA ARG A 230 22.39 -2.02 4.77
C ARG A 230 23.15 -1.09 3.83
N LEU A 231 22.81 -1.11 2.53
CA LEU A 231 23.53 -0.36 1.51
C LEU A 231 23.19 1.13 1.52
N GLY A 232 21.95 1.46 1.90
CA GLY A 232 21.46 2.84 2.03
C GLY A 232 21.85 3.50 3.34
N ARG A 233 22.35 2.73 4.33
CA ARG A 233 22.62 3.19 5.71
C ARG A 233 21.37 3.83 6.34
N ALA A 234 20.23 3.19 6.12
CA ALA A 234 18.93 3.71 6.45
C ALA A 234 18.29 2.95 7.62
N LEU A 235 17.53 3.69 8.44
CA LEU A 235 16.66 3.10 9.45
C LEU A 235 15.42 2.49 8.78
N VAL A 236 14.90 1.41 9.34
CA VAL A 236 13.60 0.87 8.93
C VAL A 236 12.57 1.27 9.96
N LEU A 237 11.66 2.17 9.59
CA LEU A 237 10.55 2.59 10.45
C LEU A 237 9.28 1.91 9.94
N PRO A 238 8.68 0.99 10.70
CA PRO A 238 7.40 0.42 10.34
C PRO A 238 6.31 1.50 10.32
N PHE A 239 5.36 1.36 9.41
CA PHE A 239 4.30 2.34 9.21
C PHE A 239 2.96 1.65 8.95
N THR A 240 1.94 2.10 9.67
CA THR A 240 0.58 1.58 9.51
C THR A 240 -0.41 2.71 9.25
N GLN A 241 -1.37 2.42 8.37
CA GLN A 241 -2.48 3.30 8.07
C GLN A 241 -3.80 2.54 8.22
N SER A 242 -4.71 3.08 9.02
CA SER A 242 -5.95 2.43 9.40
C SER A 242 -7.12 3.37 9.28
N ARG A 243 -8.20 2.95 8.61
CA ARG A 243 -9.49 3.63 8.68
C ARG A 243 -10.11 3.40 10.04
N LEU A 244 -10.54 4.46 10.71
CA LEU A 244 -11.19 4.38 12.02
C LEU A 244 -12.64 3.92 11.87
N ALA A 245 -13.06 2.99 12.74
CA ALA A 245 -14.36 2.31 12.64
C ALA A 245 -15.56 3.26 12.86
N ASP A 246 -15.36 4.36 13.58
CA ASP A 246 -16.36 5.40 13.84
C ASP A 246 -16.52 6.40 12.68
N GLY A 247 -15.71 6.28 11.63
CA GLY A 247 -15.73 7.20 10.50
C GLY A 247 -15.15 8.59 10.81
N SER A 248 -14.32 8.73 11.86
CA SER A 248 -13.64 9.97 12.22
C SER A 248 -12.36 10.24 11.41
N GLY A 249 -12.01 9.36 10.48
CA GLY A 249 -10.86 9.50 9.57
C GLY A 249 -9.90 8.32 9.64
N TYR A 250 -8.61 8.63 9.65
CA TYR A 250 -7.52 7.68 9.50
C TYR A 250 -6.48 7.86 10.60
N ARG A 251 -6.07 6.75 11.22
CA ARG A 251 -4.86 6.72 12.05
C ARG A 251 -3.66 6.37 11.18
N LEU A 252 -2.61 7.17 11.30
CA LEU A 252 -1.32 6.98 10.66
C LEU A 252 -0.29 6.86 11.77
N THR A 253 0.22 5.66 11.99
CA THR A 253 1.18 5.39 13.07
C THR A 253 2.54 5.10 12.46
N ILE A 254 3.49 5.98 12.72
CA ILE A 254 4.90 5.76 12.47
C ILE A 254 5.45 5.06 13.71
N HIS A 255 5.93 3.83 13.57
CA HIS A 255 6.48 3.09 14.70
C HIS A 255 7.96 3.46 14.92
N PRO A 256 8.51 3.20 16.11
CA PRO A 256 9.95 3.31 16.33
C PRO A 256 10.75 2.51 15.30
N PRO A 257 12.00 2.90 14.99
CA PRO A 257 12.87 2.11 14.14
C PRO A 257 12.97 0.67 14.64
N LEU A 258 13.00 -0.31 13.72
CA LEU A 258 13.31 -1.68 14.09
C LEU A 258 14.70 -1.73 14.75
N GLU A 259 14.74 -2.20 15.99
CA GLU A 259 15.99 -2.42 16.73
C GLU A 259 16.83 -3.49 16.04
N ASP A 260 18.15 -3.31 16.06
CA ASP A 260 19.13 -4.24 15.48
C ASP A 260 18.79 -4.69 14.06
N PHE A 261 18.38 -3.75 13.20
CA PHE A 261 18.07 -3.99 11.80
C PHE A 261 18.95 -3.14 10.87
N PRO A 262 19.60 -3.73 9.84
CA PRO A 262 19.64 -5.16 9.51
C PRO A 262 20.33 -6.02 10.55
N GLY A 263 19.82 -7.23 10.76
CA GLY A 263 20.41 -8.22 11.64
C GLY A 263 21.52 -9.05 10.98
N GLU A 264 21.75 -10.23 11.56
CA GLU A 264 22.85 -11.14 11.21
C GLU A 264 22.74 -11.73 9.80
N SER A 265 21.52 -11.97 9.31
CA SER A 265 21.27 -12.59 8.00
C SER A 265 20.01 -12.04 7.32
N GLU A 266 19.94 -12.15 5.98
CA GLU A 266 18.73 -11.78 5.22
C GLU A 266 17.52 -12.63 5.64
N GLU A 267 17.74 -13.88 6.06
CA GLU A 267 16.68 -14.78 6.53
C GLU A 267 16.09 -14.30 7.86
N ALA A 268 16.93 -13.97 8.84
CA ALA A 268 16.49 -13.46 10.14
C ALA A 268 15.68 -12.15 9.99
N ASP A 269 16.14 -11.26 9.12
CA ASP A 269 15.43 -10.02 8.79
C ASP A 269 14.08 -10.29 8.12
N CYS A 270 14.03 -11.20 7.14
CA CYS A 270 12.77 -11.56 6.48
C CYS A 270 11.77 -12.19 7.44
N ILE A 271 12.23 -13.02 8.39
CA ILE A 271 11.38 -13.58 9.46
C ILE A 271 10.82 -12.45 10.34
N ARG A 272 11.68 -11.53 10.81
CA ARG A 272 11.26 -10.39 11.63
C ARG A 272 10.24 -9.51 10.90
N ILE A 273 10.45 -9.24 9.61
CA ILE A 273 9.50 -8.50 8.77
C ILE A 273 8.17 -9.24 8.68
N ASN A 274 8.17 -10.54 8.40
CA ASN A 274 6.92 -11.29 8.29
C ASN A 274 6.16 -11.40 9.62
N GLN A 275 6.86 -11.49 10.75
CA GLN A 275 6.24 -11.47 12.08
C GLN A 275 5.55 -10.12 12.35
N TRP A 276 6.19 -9.01 11.97
CA TRP A 276 5.58 -7.69 12.07
C TRP A 276 4.38 -7.55 11.11
N VAL A 277 4.52 -7.99 9.86
CA VAL A 277 3.42 -7.99 8.87
C VAL A 277 2.24 -8.83 9.37
N GLU A 278 2.50 -10.02 9.91
CA GLU A 278 1.46 -10.89 10.47
C GLU A 278 0.72 -10.20 11.63
N SER A 279 1.43 -9.60 12.57
CA SER A 279 0.82 -8.95 13.73
C SER A 279 -0.10 -7.79 13.30
N GLU A 280 0.32 -6.98 12.34
CA GLU A 280 -0.46 -5.85 11.86
C GLU A 280 -1.64 -6.27 10.97
N ILE A 281 -1.49 -7.33 10.17
CA ILE A 281 -2.62 -7.92 9.45
C ILE A 281 -3.66 -8.43 10.45
N ARG A 282 -3.25 -9.07 11.55
CA ARG A 282 -4.16 -9.57 12.60
C ARG A 282 -4.91 -8.44 13.32
N ARG A 283 -4.32 -7.24 13.44
CA ARG A 283 -4.99 -6.07 14.06
C ARG A 283 -6.13 -5.49 13.24
N GLN A 284 -6.03 -5.53 11.90
CA GLN A 284 -7.02 -4.95 10.98
C GLN A 284 -7.19 -5.79 9.71
N PRO A 285 -7.61 -7.07 9.86
CA PRO A 285 -7.60 -8.02 8.75
C PRO A 285 -8.57 -7.63 7.65
N GLU A 286 -9.65 -6.91 7.95
CA GLU A 286 -10.60 -6.42 6.96
C GLU A 286 -10.00 -5.37 6.03
N GLN A 287 -8.93 -4.68 6.43
CA GLN A 287 -8.35 -3.61 5.62
C GLN A 287 -7.19 -4.10 4.73
N TYR A 288 -6.70 -5.33 4.86
CA TYR A 288 -5.55 -5.82 4.09
C TYR A 288 -5.91 -6.18 2.63
N LEU A 289 -4.99 -6.03 1.67
CA LEU A 289 -5.21 -6.36 0.27
C LEU A 289 -5.19 -7.87 0.01
N TRP A 290 -6.21 -8.59 0.48
CA TRP A 290 -6.34 -10.04 0.30
C TRP A 290 -6.52 -10.50 -1.15
N ALA A 291 -6.83 -9.59 -2.07
CA ALA A 291 -6.98 -9.89 -3.50
C ALA A 291 -5.65 -10.20 -4.22
N HIS A 292 -4.51 -10.06 -3.53
CA HIS A 292 -3.19 -10.47 -4.01
C HIS A 292 -2.91 -11.94 -3.70
N ARG A 293 -2.28 -12.67 -4.63
CA ARG A 293 -1.88 -14.06 -4.41
C ARG A 293 -0.57 -14.09 -3.62
N ARG A 294 -0.63 -13.88 -2.30
CA ARG A 294 0.52 -13.76 -1.39
C ARG A 294 1.44 -14.98 -1.35
N PHE A 295 0.89 -16.17 -1.59
CA PHE A 295 1.59 -17.45 -1.49
C PHE A 295 1.71 -18.16 -2.86
N LYS A 296 1.77 -17.41 -3.97
CA LYS A 296 1.71 -18.00 -5.33
C LYS A 296 3.02 -18.71 -5.66
N SER A 297 4.14 -18.16 -5.19
CA SER A 297 5.44 -18.78 -5.28
C SER A 297 5.63 -19.69 -4.08
N ARG A 298 6.09 -20.91 -4.37
CA ARG A 298 6.29 -21.98 -3.39
C ARG A 298 7.73 -22.48 -3.47
N PRO A 299 8.27 -23.04 -2.37
CA PRO A 299 9.47 -23.87 -2.42
C PRO A 299 9.37 -24.96 -3.50
N GLU A 300 10.51 -25.40 -3.99
CA GLU A 300 10.55 -26.49 -4.97
C GLU A 300 9.89 -27.76 -4.40
N GLY A 301 9.06 -28.42 -5.21
CA GLY A 301 8.31 -29.60 -4.81
C GLY A 301 6.99 -29.34 -4.06
N GLU A 302 6.72 -28.11 -3.59
CA GLU A 302 5.49 -27.83 -2.85
C GLU A 302 4.27 -27.56 -3.75
N PRO A 303 3.06 -27.95 -3.32
CA PRO A 303 1.83 -27.75 -4.10
C PRO A 303 1.42 -26.28 -4.17
N LYS A 304 0.78 -25.91 -5.29
CA LYS A 304 0.19 -24.57 -5.46
C LYS A 304 -1.00 -24.39 -4.50
N LEU A 305 -1.10 -23.21 -3.91
CA LEU A 305 -2.18 -22.88 -2.97
C LEU A 305 -3.38 -22.15 -3.59
N TYR A 306 -3.30 -21.79 -4.87
CA TYR A 306 -4.38 -21.14 -5.62
C TYR A 306 -4.69 -21.92 -6.90
N ASP A 307 -5.95 -21.92 -7.28
CA ASP A 307 -6.40 -22.52 -8.53
C ASP A 307 -5.71 -21.87 -9.74
N LYS A 308 -5.40 -22.70 -10.74
CA LYS A 308 -5.04 -22.21 -12.07
C LYS A 308 -6.21 -21.35 -12.57
N LYS A 309 -5.92 -20.15 -13.08
CA LYS A 309 -6.96 -19.29 -13.68
C LYS A 309 -7.73 -20.13 -14.71
N LYS A 310 -9.06 -20.20 -14.58
CA LYS A 310 -9.93 -20.46 -15.74
C LYS A 310 -9.91 -19.20 -16.61
#